data_AF-A0A2G8KKM4-F1
#
_entry.id   AF-A0A2G8KKM4-F1
#
_cell.length_a   1.000
_cell.length_b   1.000
_cell.length_c   1.000
_cell.angle_alpha   90.00
_cell.angle_beta   90.00
_cell.angle_gamma   90.00
#
_symmetry.space_group_name_H-M   'P 1'
#
loop_
_entity.id
_entity.type
_entity.pdbx_description
1 polymer ?
#
loop_
_entity_poly.entity_id
_entity_poly.type
_entity_poly.pdbx_seq_one_letter_code
_entity_poly.pdbx_strand_id
1 'polypeptide(L)'
;MENGSNPNLVQYGACKLYSIKAHMTEFLLEPRVLNKLKELSIVPRRRGKRAGIQKRIRQTKPANFSFPYGFSSNINSIQGKFTHLEQAIVNMPNLCFIALQETKIQKYGCQSWNDEIPQHLVTDEALQLENFYMFRYDREYSANGGGLITYVSKEWAICRPKVSVTLSTPDIELLAVSARPRFLPSGASSIIIVNIYTRPTSNFPVADAEMKKALTKILKSNPRSNVIILGTSTETNSSP
;
A
#
# COMPACT_ATOMS: atom_id res chain seq x y z
N MET A 1 30.04 -41.91 46.01
CA MET A 1 29.74 -41.21 47.27
C MET A 1 29.27 -39.81 46.90
N GLU A 2 28.03 -39.56 47.28
CA GLU A 2 27.22 -38.33 47.34
C GLU A 2 27.64 -37.05 46.58
N ASN A 3 26.78 -36.70 45.61
CA ASN A 3 26.67 -35.37 45.01
C ASN A 3 26.02 -34.40 46.00
N GLY A 4 26.73 -33.31 46.31
CA GLY A 4 26.23 -32.20 47.11
C GLY A 4 25.04 -31.50 46.47
N SER A 5 23.91 -31.59 47.14
CA SER A 5 22.70 -30.81 46.89
C SER A 5 22.94 -29.35 47.27
N ASN A 6 22.70 -28.45 46.32
CA ASN A 6 22.80 -27.01 46.54
C ASN A 6 21.61 -26.56 47.41
N PRO A 7 21.81 -26.06 48.65
CA PRO A 7 20.76 -26.03 49.68
C PRO A 7 19.72 -24.90 49.53
N ASN A 8 19.73 -24.13 48.44
CA ASN A 8 18.90 -22.92 48.31
C ASN A 8 17.93 -22.91 47.13
N LEU A 9 17.68 -24.03 46.46
CA LEU A 9 16.62 -24.08 45.44
C LEU A 9 15.28 -24.48 46.09
N VAL A 10 14.53 -23.49 46.57
CA VAL A 10 13.18 -23.71 47.10
C VAL A 10 12.26 -24.12 45.95
N GLN A 11 12.02 -25.43 45.80
CA GLN A 11 11.03 -25.96 44.86
C GLN A 11 9.63 -25.86 45.49
N TYR A 12 8.77 -25.03 44.91
CA TYR A 12 7.37 -24.95 45.29
C TYR A 12 6.55 -25.95 44.48
N GLY A 13 5.67 -26.70 45.16
CA GLY A 13 4.69 -27.56 44.50
C GLY A 13 3.67 -26.77 43.67
N ALA A 14 3.09 -27.42 42.66
CA ALA A 14 2.20 -26.79 41.67
C ALA A 14 1.02 -26.02 42.29
N CYS A 15 0.40 -26.55 43.35
CA CYS A 15 -0.69 -25.88 44.07
C CYS A 15 -0.25 -24.59 44.76
N LYS A 16 0.98 -24.57 45.32
CA LYS A 16 1.55 -23.41 46.01
C LYS A 16 1.93 -22.32 45.00
N LEU A 17 2.45 -22.71 43.83
CA LEU A 17 2.67 -21.80 42.70
C LEU A 17 1.36 -21.21 42.16
N TYR A 18 0.28 -21.99 42.13
CA TYR A 18 -1.04 -21.53 41.70
C TYR A 18 -1.64 -20.51 42.68
N SER A 19 -1.50 -20.76 43.98
CA SER A 19 -1.91 -19.83 45.05
C SER A 19 -1.09 -18.53 45.03
N ILE A 20 0.24 -18.61 44.86
CA ILE A 20 1.09 -17.41 44.69
C ILE A 20 0.64 -16.61 43.46
N LYS A 21 0.40 -17.27 42.32
CA LYS A 21 -0.08 -16.63 41.10
C LYS A 21 -1.47 -15.98 41.27
N ALA A 22 -2.36 -16.60 42.04
CA ALA A 22 -3.69 -16.08 42.34
C ALA A 22 -3.65 -14.88 43.29
N HIS A 23 -2.67 -14.80 44.20
CA HIS A 23 -2.47 -13.63 45.07
C HIS A 23 -1.59 -12.54 44.45
N MET A 24 -0.80 -12.84 43.42
CA MET A 24 -0.05 -11.83 42.67
C MET A 24 -0.93 -10.89 41.85
N THR A 25 -2.20 -11.22 41.59
CA THR A 25 -3.11 -10.35 40.82
C THR A 25 -3.66 -9.17 41.61
N GLU A 26 -3.49 -9.12 42.93
CA GLU A 26 -3.96 -8.03 43.79
C GLU A 26 -2.96 -6.88 43.92
N PHE A 27 -1.68 -7.10 43.64
CA PHE A 27 -0.67 -6.05 43.66
C PHE A 27 -0.46 -5.48 42.25
N LEU A 28 -0.86 -4.23 42.05
CA LEU A 28 -0.42 -3.42 40.91
C LEU A 28 1.09 -3.19 41.02
N LEU A 29 1.87 -4.12 40.47
CA LEU A 29 3.32 -3.97 40.34
C LEU A 29 3.64 -2.71 39.53
N GLU A 30 4.53 -1.88 40.07
CA GLU A 30 5.01 -0.69 39.38
C GLU A 30 5.57 -1.08 37.99
N PRO A 31 5.28 -0.32 36.91
CA PRO A 31 5.66 -0.70 35.54
C PRO A 31 7.17 -0.97 35.36
N ARG A 32 8.02 -0.29 36.16
CA ARG A 32 9.47 -0.46 36.16
C ARG A 32 9.89 -1.85 36.64
N VAL A 33 9.31 -2.32 37.73
CA VAL A 33 9.58 -3.64 38.31
C VAL A 33 9.11 -4.74 37.36
N LEU A 34 7.91 -4.59 36.78
CA LEU A 34 7.37 -5.55 35.82
C LEU A 34 8.24 -5.67 34.55
N ASN A 35 8.82 -4.57 34.08
CA ASN A 35 9.71 -4.60 32.92
C ASN A 35 11.04 -5.29 33.22
N LYS A 36 11.63 -5.03 34.40
CA LYS A 36 12.86 -5.71 34.85
C LYS A 36 12.64 -7.23 34.99
N LEU A 37 11.49 -7.65 35.53
CA LEU A 37 11.11 -9.06 35.63
C LEU A 37 10.89 -9.74 34.26
N LYS A 38 10.43 -8.98 33.24
CA LYS A 38 10.33 -9.44 31.85
C LYS A 38 11.67 -9.47 31.12
N GLU A 39 12.65 -8.68 31.54
CA GLU A 39 14.04 -8.74 31.05
C GLU A 39 14.76 -9.96 31.62
N LEU A 40 14.57 -10.24 32.90
CA LEU A 40 15.11 -11.41 33.59
C LEU A 40 14.40 -12.73 33.24
N SER A 41 13.42 -12.71 32.32
CA SER A 41 12.64 -13.88 31.87
C SER A 41 11.86 -14.62 32.98
N ILE A 42 11.68 -13.98 34.14
CA ILE A 42 10.90 -14.51 35.28
C ILE A 42 9.40 -14.47 34.96
N VAL A 43 8.96 -13.44 34.24
CA VAL A 43 7.57 -13.29 33.78
C VAL A 43 7.51 -13.37 32.25
N PRO A 44 6.61 -14.19 31.66
CA PRO A 44 6.51 -14.30 30.21
C PRO A 44 6.10 -12.97 29.58
N ARG A 45 6.82 -12.57 28.53
CA ARG A 45 6.42 -11.44 27.68
C ARG A 45 5.17 -11.83 26.91
N ARG A 46 4.03 -11.22 27.22
CA ARG A 46 2.82 -11.39 26.39
C ARG A 46 3.12 -10.90 24.97
N ARG A 47 3.06 -11.79 23.99
CA ARG A 47 3.06 -11.39 22.57
C ARG A 47 1.88 -10.43 22.35
N GLY A 48 2.12 -9.34 21.63
CA GLY A 48 1.06 -8.38 21.31
C GLY A 48 -0.10 -9.07 20.61
N LYS A 49 -1.34 -8.82 21.06
CA LYS A 49 -2.54 -9.34 20.37
C LYS A 49 -2.67 -8.67 19.00
N ARG A 50 -3.08 -9.42 17.96
CA ARG A 50 -3.33 -8.89 16.60
C ARG A 50 -4.24 -7.64 16.60
N ALA A 51 -5.24 -7.62 17.48
CA ALA A 51 -6.12 -6.46 17.68
C ALA A 51 -5.36 -5.18 18.09
N GLY A 52 -4.28 -5.30 18.85
CA GLY A 52 -3.45 -4.15 19.25
C GLY A 52 -2.65 -3.55 18.07
N ILE A 53 -2.19 -4.39 17.13
CA ILE A 53 -1.51 -3.95 15.91
C ILE A 53 -2.51 -3.24 14.99
N GLN A 54 -3.69 -3.81 14.78
CA GLN A 54 -4.75 -3.17 13.98
C GLN A 54 -5.16 -1.81 14.57
N LYS A 55 -5.34 -1.74 15.90
CA LYS A 55 -5.64 -0.47 16.59
C LYS A 55 -4.54 0.55 16.39
N ARG A 56 -3.26 0.13 16.48
CA ARG A 56 -2.11 1.02 16.24
C ARG A 56 -2.08 1.52 14.80
N ILE A 57 -2.30 0.66 13.80
CA ILE A 57 -2.33 1.04 12.38
C ILE A 57 -3.46 2.04 12.12
N ARG A 58 -4.67 1.79 12.64
CA ARG A 58 -5.81 2.72 12.53
C ARG A 58 -5.54 4.09 13.16
N GLN A 59 -4.70 4.14 14.18
CA GLN A 59 -4.29 5.38 14.86
C GLN A 59 -3.05 6.03 14.23
N THR A 60 -2.34 5.33 13.34
CA THR A 60 -1.11 5.83 12.71
C THR A 60 -1.48 6.68 11.51
N LYS A 61 -1.02 7.94 11.51
CA LYS A 61 -1.23 8.85 10.39
C LYS A 61 -0.44 8.41 9.16
N PRO A 62 -0.94 8.66 7.93
CA PRO A 62 -0.20 8.42 6.69
C PRO A 62 1.23 8.98 6.72
N ALA A 63 1.40 10.18 7.29
CA ALA A 63 2.69 10.87 7.40
C ALA A 63 3.81 10.06 8.11
N ASN A 64 3.45 9.11 8.97
CA ASN A 64 4.39 8.32 9.76
C ASN A 64 4.84 7.03 9.06
N PHE A 65 4.33 6.75 7.86
CA PHE A 65 4.67 5.55 7.12
C PHE A 65 5.87 5.76 6.19
N SER A 66 6.98 5.11 6.52
CA SER A 66 8.16 5.04 5.64
C SER A 66 7.90 4.16 4.41
N PHE A 67 7.12 3.12 4.59
CA PHE A 67 6.64 2.25 3.52
C PHE A 67 5.15 2.51 3.34
N PRO A 68 4.71 2.91 2.14
CA PRO A 68 3.33 3.33 1.96
C PRO A 68 2.36 2.17 2.13
N TYR A 69 1.27 2.47 2.82
CA TYR A 69 0.07 1.64 2.83
C TYR A 69 -0.88 2.13 1.74
N GLY A 70 -1.27 1.27 0.82
CA GLY A 70 -2.16 1.62 -0.28
C GLY A 70 -2.85 0.39 -0.85
N PHE A 71 -3.81 0.61 -1.75
CA PHE A 71 -4.44 -0.48 -2.48
C PHE A 71 -4.46 -0.18 -3.98
N SER A 72 -4.58 -1.27 -4.74
CA SER A 72 -4.73 -1.26 -6.18
C SER A 72 -5.99 -2.02 -6.56
N SER A 73 -6.74 -1.55 -7.55
CA SER A 73 -7.93 -2.26 -8.03
C SER A 73 -8.22 -1.98 -9.51
N ASN A 74 -8.46 -3.04 -10.27
CA ASN A 74 -9.14 -2.91 -11.55
C ASN A 74 -10.62 -2.68 -11.26
N ILE A 75 -11.08 -1.45 -11.53
CA ILE A 75 -12.44 -1.04 -11.21
C ILE A 75 -13.41 -1.42 -12.33
N ASN A 76 -12.96 -1.65 -13.57
CA ASN A 76 -13.83 -1.93 -14.72
C ASN A 76 -15.00 -0.93 -14.80
N SER A 77 -14.68 0.33 -15.07
CA SER A 77 -15.51 1.54 -14.98
C SER A 77 -15.68 2.10 -13.57
N ILE A 78 -15.18 3.33 -13.37
CA ILE A 78 -15.29 4.09 -12.11
C ILE A 78 -16.67 4.74 -11.92
N GLN A 79 -17.45 4.89 -12.99
CA GLN A 79 -18.78 5.48 -12.91
C GLN A 79 -19.69 4.65 -12.00
N GLY A 80 -20.42 5.31 -11.11
CA GLY A 80 -21.27 4.64 -10.10
C GLY A 80 -20.50 3.98 -8.95
N LYS A 81 -19.17 3.85 -9.03
CA LYS A 81 -18.33 3.27 -7.96
C LYS A 81 -17.54 4.32 -7.17
N PHE A 82 -17.54 5.57 -7.63
CA PHE A 82 -16.80 6.65 -6.97
C PHE A 82 -17.27 6.87 -5.51
N THR A 83 -18.57 6.85 -5.24
CA THR A 83 -19.10 6.96 -3.87
C THR A 83 -18.63 5.80 -2.97
N HIS A 84 -18.53 4.59 -3.50
CA HIS A 84 -17.97 3.45 -2.77
C HIS A 84 -16.47 3.62 -2.49
N LEU A 85 -15.73 4.23 -3.42
CA LEU A 85 -14.33 4.56 -3.23
C LEU A 85 -14.16 5.60 -2.12
N GLU A 86 -14.99 6.64 -2.07
CA GLU A 86 -15.01 7.64 -0.99
C GLU A 86 -15.27 6.97 0.38
N GLN A 87 -16.26 6.09 0.46
CA GLN A 87 -16.53 5.32 1.68
C GLN A 87 -15.34 4.43 2.08
N ALA A 88 -14.68 3.79 1.12
CA ALA A 88 -13.50 2.96 1.38
C ALA A 88 -12.34 3.80 1.94
N ILE A 89 -12.16 5.02 1.45
CA ILE A 89 -11.13 5.96 1.94
C ILE A 89 -11.42 6.38 3.38
N VAL A 90 -12.67 6.72 3.70
CA VAL A 90 -13.08 7.05 5.08
C VAL A 90 -12.78 5.90 6.04
N ASN A 91 -12.99 4.66 5.60
CA ASN A 91 -12.73 3.46 6.40
C ASN A 91 -11.24 3.11 6.53
N MET A 92 -10.38 3.66 5.67
CA MET A 92 -8.94 3.42 5.63
C MET A 92 -8.15 4.74 5.74
N PRO A 93 -8.15 5.40 6.92
CA PRO A 93 -7.61 6.76 7.08
C PRO A 93 -6.09 6.85 6.92
N ASN A 94 -5.38 5.73 6.94
CA ASN A 94 -3.93 5.65 6.84
C ASN A 94 -3.41 5.42 5.41
N LEU A 95 -4.26 5.55 4.39
CA LEU A 95 -3.87 5.38 2.98
C LEU A 95 -2.87 6.45 2.54
N CYS A 96 -1.79 5.96 1.93
CA CYS A 96 -0.71 6.73 1.33
C CYS A 96 -0.92 6.91 -0.18
N PHE A 97 -1.45 5.89 -0.86
CA PHE A 97 -1.80 5.95 -2.27
C PHE A 97 -2.97 5.02 -2.63
N ILE A 98 -3.57 5.26 -3.79
CA ILE A 98 -4.61 4.43 -4.41
C ILE A 98 -4.29 4.33 -5.90
N ALA A 99 -4.28 3.13 -6.48
CA ALA A 99 -4.06 2.90 -7.90
C ALA A 99 -5.27 2.21 -8.53
N LEU A 100 -5.89 2.85 -9.52
CA LEU A 100 -7.09 2.37 -10.17
C LEU A 100 -6.78 2.05 -11.63
N GLN A 101 -7.17 0.86 -12.07
CA GLN A 101 -7.08 0.42 -13.46
C GLN A 101 -8.46 0.37 -14.11
N GLU A 102 -8.48 0.51 -15.43
CA GLU A 102 -9.67 0.38 -16.28
C GLU A 102 -10.82 1.29 -15.82
N THR A 103 -10.52 2.58 -15.65
CA THR A 103 -11.49 3.55 -15.15
C THR A 103 -12.59 3.89 -16.16
N LYS A 104 -12.35 3.63 -17.46
CA LYS A 104 -13.27 3.85 -18.60
C LYS A 104 -13.82 5.27 -18.70
N ILE A 105 -13.05 6.25 -18.25
CA ILE A 105 -13.40 7.68 -18.32
C ILE A 105 -12.51 8.41 -19.30
N GLN A 106 -13.04 9.51 -19.81
CA GLN A 106 -12.45 10.29 -20.88
C GLN A 106 -12.46 11.77 -20.52
N LYS A 107 -11.35 12.46 -20.73
CA LYS A 107 -11.23 13.89 -20.44
C LYS A 107 -11.88 14.66 -21.57
N TYR A 108 -12.59 15.73 -21.20
CA TYR A 108 -13.20 16.62 -22.18
C TYR A 108 -12.11 17.25 -23.07
N GLY A 109 -12.28 17.17 -24.39
CA GLY A 109 -11.36 17.78 -25.36
C GLY A 109 -10.19 16.91 -25.85
N CYS A 110 -10.13 15.61 -25.51
CA CYS A 110 -9.22 14.67 -26.17
C CYS A 110 -9.72 14.34 -27.58
N GLN A 111 -9.22 15.05 -28.60
CA GLN A 111 -9.68 14.96 -30.00
C GLN A 111 -8.96 13.90 -30.84
N SER A 112 -8.15 13.01 -30.26
CA SER A 112 -7.24 12.14 -31.01
C SER A 112 -7.73 10.71 -31.25
N TRP A 113 -9.00 10.39 -31.00
CA TRP A 113 -9.49 9.02 -31.01
C TRP A 113 -10.18 8.66 -32.31
N ASN A 114 -9.49 8.61 -33.45
CA ASN A 114 -9.95 8.03 -34.73
C ASN A 114 -11.49 8.04 -34.97
N ASP A 115 -12.16 9.18 -34.76
CA ASP A 115 -13.61 9.37 -34.85
C ASP A 115 -14.52 8.52 -33.92
N GLU A 116 -13.96 7.87 -32.90
CA GLU A 116 -14.71 7.16 -31.86
C GLU A 116 -15.37 8.11 -30.85
N ILE A 117 -16.63 7.81 -30.49
CA ILE A 117 -17.40 8.60 -29.52
C ILE A 117 -16.98 8.20 -28.09
N PRO A 118 -16.58 9.16 -27.24
CA PRO A 118 -16.30 8.92 -25.83
C PRO A 118 -17.49 8.31 -25.08
N GLN A 119 -17.28 7.24 -24.31
CA GLN A 119 -18.35 6.63 -23.52
C GLN A 119 -18.74 7.49 -22.31
N HIS A 120 -17.75 7.98 -21.56
CA HIS A 120 -17.95 8.66 -20.28
C HIS A 120 -17.02 9.87 -20.16
N LEU A 121 -17.54 11.04 -20.53
CA LEU A 121 -16.84 12.32 -20.33
C LEU A 121 -16.97 12.76 -18.87
N VAL A 122 -15.85 12.81 -18.17
CA VAL A 122 -15.79 13.20 -16.76
C VAL A 122 -14.65 14.19 -16.58
N THR A 123 -14.94 15.31 -15.91
CA THR A 123 -13.91 16.32 -15.61
C THR A 123 -13.03 15.88 -14.44
N ASP A 124 -11.87 16.50 -14.30
CA ASP A 124 -10.93 16.15 -13.23
C ASP A 124 -11.50 16.54 -11.84
N GLU A 125 -12.32 17.60 -11.78
CA GLU A 125 -12.97 18.08 -10.55
C GLU A 125 -13.95 17.04 -9.99
N ALA A 126 -14.69 16.33 -10.87
CA ALA A 126 -15.65 15.32 -10.47
C ALA A 126 -15.01 14.06 -9.84
N LEU A 127 -13.69 13.88 -10.02
CA LEU A 127 -12.92 12.74 -9.52
C LEU A 127 -11.89 13.14 -8.47
N GLN A 128 -11.88 14.40 -8.08
CA GLN A 128 -10.91 14.95 -7.16
C GLN A 128 -11.26 14.57 -5.72
N LEU A 129 -10.37 13.83 -5.07
CA LEU A 129 -10.45 13.55 -3.65
C LEU A 129 -9.72 14.66 -2.87
N GLU A 130 -10.38 15.22 -1.85
CA GLU A 130 -9.87 16.39 -1.11
C GLU A 130 -8.46 16.17 -0.54
N ASN A 131 -8.22 15.01 0.07
CA ASN A 131 -6.96 14.70 0.77
C ASN A 131 -5.88 14.06 -0.11
N PHE A 132 -6.10 13.98 -1.42
CA PHE A 132 -5.17 13.35 -2.35
C PHE A 132 -4.78 14.26 -3.52
N TYR A 133 -3.56 14.09 -4.01
CA TYR A 133 -3.18 14.50 -5.34
C TYR A 133 -3.66 13.46 -6.34
N MET A 134 -4.40 13.87 -7.36
CA MET A 134 -4.86 13.00 -8.43
C MET A 134 -3.93 13.09 -9.65
N PHE A 135 -3.59 11.94 -10.21
CA PHE A 135 -2.91 11.80 -11.48
C PHE A 135 -3.73 10.86 -12.35
N ARG A 136 -4.24 11.39 -13.45
CA ARG A 136 -5.08 10.68 -14.40
C ARG A 136 -4.33 10.53 -15.72
N TYR A 137 -4.46 9.36 -16.32
CA TYR A 137 -3.95 9.09 -17.65
C TYR A 137 -5.00 8.34 -18.45
N ASP A 138 -5.54 9.00 -19.46
CA ASP A 138 -6.55 8.43 -20.34
C ASP A 138 -5.89 7.71 -21.51
N ARG A 139 -6.62 6.75 -22.09
CA ARG A 139 -6.17 6.04 -23.29
C ARG A 139 -6.05 7.01 -24.46
N GLU A 140 -4.96 6.88 -25.23
CA GLU A 140 -4.68 7.82 -26.33
C GLU A 140 -5.16 7.34 -27.70
N TYR A 141 -5.38 6.04 -27.88
CA TYR A 141 -5.63 5.42 -29.19
C TYR A 141 -7.05 4.87 -29.39
N SER A 142 -7.91 4.90 -28.38
CA SER A 142 -9.33 4.51 -28.48
C SER A 142 -10.14 5.19 -27.39
N ALA A 143 -11.37 5.56 -27.73
CA ALA A 143 -12.37 6.12 -26.84
C ALA A 143 -13.01 5.07 -25.92
N ASN A 144 -12.79 3.78 -26.21
CA ASN A 144 -13.42 2.66 -25.53
C ASN A 144 -12.48 2.02 -24.50
N GLY A 145 -12.85 2.12 -23.22
CA GLY A 145 -12.18 1.41 -22.12
C GLY A 145 -10.80 1.99 -21.72
N GLY A 146 -10.09 1.25 -20.85
CA GLY A 146 -8.78 1.67 -20.33
C GLY A 146 -8.86 2.78 -19.30
N GLY A 147 -7.76 3.50 -19.15
CA GLY A 147 -7.62 4.63 -18.24
C GLY A 147 -7.05 4.21 -16.90
N LEU A 148 -6.13 5.04 -16.41
CA LEU A 148 -5.43 4.86 -15.14
C LEU A 148 -5.63 6.09 -14.27
N ILE A 149 -5.86 5.86 -12.97
CA ILE A 149 -5.81 6.94 -11.98
C ILE A 149 -4.92 6.51 -10.82
N THR A 150 -4.01 7.38 -10.42
CA THR A 150 -3.21 7.22 -9.21
C THR A 150 -3.49 8.40 -8.29
N TYR A 151 -3.95 8.11 -7.07
CA TYR A 151 -4.08 9.09 -6.00
C TYR A 151 -2.93 8.95 -5.02
N VAL A 152 -2.39 10.06 -4.55
CA VAL A 152 -1.33 10.11 -3.53
C VAL A 152 -1.73 11.05 -2.41
N SER A 153 -1.68 10.57 -1.17
CA SER A 153 -2.10 11.34 0.00
C SER A 153 -1.24 12.60 0.19
N LYS A 154 -1.92 13.74 0.39
CA LYS A 154 -1.29 15.03 0.71
C LYS A 154 -0.60 15.01 2.08
N GLU A 155 -1.04 14.14 2.99
CA GLU A 155 -0.40 13.96 4.29
C GLU A 155 0.84 13.07 4.23
N TRP A 156 0.90 12.14 3.28
CA TRP A 156 2.02 11.22 3.15
C TRP A 156 3.18 11.87 2.39
N ALA A 157 2.90 12.56 1.29
CA ALA A 157 3.92 13.23 0.49
C ALA A 157 4.32 14.59 1.09
N ILE A 158 5.61 14.93 1.07
CA ILE A 158 6.11 16.23 1.53
C ILE A 158 5.85 17.35 0.50
N CYS A 159 5.80 16.99 -0.78
CA CYS A 159 5.56 17.89 -1.89
C CYS A 159 4.64 17.22 -2.92
N ARG A 160 4.12 18.01 -3.87
CA ARG A 160 3.29 17.47 -4.96
C ARG A 160 4.09 16.43 -5.75
N PRO A 161 3.59 15.18 -5.86
CA PRO A 161 4.23 14.14 -6.67
C PRO A 161 4.31 14.55 -8.14
N LYS A 162 5.22 13.91 -8.88
CA LYS A 162 5.45 14.18 -10.31
C LYS A 162 5.20 12.93 -11.14
N VAL A 163 4.57 13.11 -12.30
CA VAL A 163 4.51 12.06 -13.32
C VAL A 163 5.92 11.85 -13.88
N SER A 164 6.36 10.60 -13.90
CA SER A 164 7.71 10.21 -14.33
C SER A 164 7.70 9.61 -15.73
N VAL A 165 6.80 8.64 -15.97
CA VAL A 165 6.61 7.99 -17.26
C VAL A 165 5.12 7.70 -17.44
N THR A 166 4.63 7.95 -18.64
CA THR A 166 3.35 7.46 -19.13
C THR A 166 3.59 6.63 -20.39
N LEU A 167 2.72 5.66 -20.63
CA LEU A 167 2.73 4.82 -21.82
C LEU A 167 1.30 4.43 -22.14
N SER A 168 0.84 4.69 -23.36
CA SER A 168 -0.42 4.17 -23.89
C SER A 168 -0.13 3.45 -25.19
N THR A 169 -0.25 2.13 -25.16
CA THR A 169 -0.16 1.28 -26.35
C THR A 169 -1.36 0.34 -26.38
N PRO A 170 -1.67 -0.28 -27.53
CA PRO A 170 -2.72 -1.28 -27.61
C PRO A 170 -2.58 -2.40 -26.56
N ASP A 171 -1.37 -2.78 -26.17
CA ASP A 171 -1.20 -3.93 -25.30
C ASP A 171 -1.09 -3.56 -23.82
N ILE A 172 -0.57 -2.37 -23.52
CA ILE A 172 -0.28 -1.91 -22.15
C ILE A 172 -0.53 -0.41 -21.96
N GLU A 173 -1.06 -0.07 -20.79
CA GLU A 173 -1.12 1.28 -20.23
C GLU A 173 -0.29 1.36 -18.95
N LEU A 174 0.48 2.44 -18.79
CA LEU A 174 1.30 2.67 -17.61
C LEU A 174 1.27 4.14 -17.20
N LEU A 175 1.09 4.38 -15.89
CA LEU A 175 1.20 5.67 -15.25
C LEU A 175 2.13 5.55 -14.03
N ALA A 176 3.31 6.17 -14.10
CA ALA A 176 4.27 6.16 -13.02
C ALA A 176 4.35 7.53 -12.32
N VAL A 177 4.05 7.56 -11.03
CA VAL A 177 4.03 8.78 -10.19
C VAL A 177 5.11 8.68 -9.12
N SER A 178 6.06 9.62 -9.14
CA SER A 178 7.12 9.74 -8.14
C SER A 178 6.68 10.66 -7.01
N ALA A 179 6.59 10.12 -5.80
CA ALA A 179 6.27 10.83 -4.57
C ALA A 179 7.47 10.80 -3.61
N ARG A 180 7.62 11.86 -2.81
CA ARG A 180 8.58 11.88 -1.70
C ARG A 180 7.83 11.81 -0.36
N PRO A 181 7.87 10.68 0.35
CA PRO A 181 7.28 10.55 1.67
C PRO A 181 7.88 11.54 2.67
N ARG A 182 7.10 11.96 3.67
CA ARG A 182 7.60 12.74 4.81
C ARG A 182 8.57 11.95 5.67
N PHE A 183 8.26 10.68 5.90
CA PHE A 183 9.16 9.72 6.52
C PHE A 183 9.75 8.87 5.41
N LEU A 184 11.01 9.08 5.01
CA LEU A 184 11.63 8.33 3.91
C LEU A 184 12.67 7.36 4.51
N PRO A 185 12.69 6.08 4.10
CA PRO A 185 13.76 5.17 4.48
C PRO A 185 15.13 5.74 4.11
N SER A 186 16.13 5.54 4.98
CA SER A 186 17.51 5.97 4.71
C SER A 186 18.00 5.39 3.37
N GLY A 187 18.62 6.21 2.54
CA GLY A 187 19.17 5.82 1.24
C GLY A 187 18.23 5.95 0.04
N ALA A 188 16.91 6.09 0.25
CA ALA A 188 15.96 6.35 -0.83
C ALA A 188 15.82 7.86 -1.11
N SER A 189 15.61 8.24 -2.38
CA SER A 189 15.33 9.63 -2.78
C SER A 189 13.83 9.93 -2.90
N SER A 190 13.05 8.92 -3.30
CA SER A 190 11.62 8.97 -3.57
C SER A 190 11.05 7.55 -3.64
N ILE A 191 9.72 7.46 -3.69
CA ILE A 191 8.97 6.24 -3.99
C ILE A 191 8.17 6.47 -5.27
N ILE A 192 8.34 5.60 -6.26
CA ILE A 192 7.65 5.65 -7.54
C ILE A 192 6.56 4.60 -7.56
N ILE A 193 5.31 5.04 -7.68
CA ILE A 193 4.14 4.19 -7.80
C ILE A 193 3.87 4.01 -9.30
N VAL A 194 4.04 2.80 -9.80
CA VAL A 194 3.81 2.43 -11.20
C VAL A 194 2.49 1.70 -11.27
N ASN A 195 1.47 2.36 -11.81
CA ASN A 195 0.16 1.79 -12.08
C ASN A 195 0.13 1.25 -13.51
N ILE A 196 -0.13 -0.04 -13.67
CA ILE A 196 -0.09 -0.77 -14.93
C ILE A 196 -1.43 -1.43 -15.19
N TYR A 197 -1.90 -1.33 -16.43
CA TYR A 197 -3.02 -2.08 -16.93
C TYR A 197 -2.65 -2.80 -18.23
N THR A 198 -2.78 -4.12 -18.22
CA THR A 198 -2.59 -4.98 -19.39
C THR A 198 -3.98 -5.47 -19.82
N ARG A 199 -4.32 -5.31 -21.09
CA ARG A 199 -5.66 -5.71 -21.58
C ARG A 199 -5.79 -7.25 -21.59
N PRO A 200 -6.99 -7.79 -21.36
CA PRO A 200 -7.24 -9.23 -21.53
C PRO A 200 -6.85 -9.77 -22.91
N THR A 201 -6.99 -8.95 -23.95
CA THR A 201 -6.66 -9.29 -25.35
C THR A 201 -5.28 -8.79 -25.78
N SER A 202 -4.42 -8.39 -24.85
CA SER A 202 -3.08 -7.87 -25.18
C SER A 202 -2.17 -8.96 -25.73
N ASN A 203 -1.29 -8.60 -26.66
CA ASN A 203 -0.12 -9.39 -26.98
C ASN A 203 0.89 -9.26 -25.82
N PHE A 204 0.90 -10.27 -24.93
CA PHE A 204 1.70 -10.25 -23.71
C PHE A 204 3.21 -10.06 -23.95
N PRO A 205 3.87 -10.75 -24.90
CA PRO A 205 5.26 -10.47 -25.24
C PRO A 205 5.56 -9.00 -25.58
N VAL A 206 4.64 -8.33 -26.30
CA VAL A 206 4.78 -6.93 -26.66
C VAL A 206 4.58 -6.03 -25.43
N ALA A 207 3.55 -6.30 -24.63
CA ALA A 207 3.28 -5.59 -23.38
C ALA A 207 4.45 -5.70 -22.39
N ASP A 208 5.01 -6.89 -22.21
CA ASP A 208 6.15 -7.15 -21.32
C ASP A 208 7.42 -6.44 -21.80
N ALA A 209 7.69 -6.44 -23.10
CA ALA A 209 8.83 -5.72 -23.67
C ALA A 209 8.72 -4.19 -23.43
N GLU A 210 7.55 -3.61 -23.68
CA GLU A 210 7.31 -2.18 -23.43
C GLU A 210 7.30 -1.85 -21.93
N MET A 211 6.76 -2.72 -21.07
CA MET A 211 6.83 -2.60 -19.62
C MET A 211 8.29 -2.57 -19.14
N LYS A 212 9.11 -3.55 -19.56
CA LYS A 212 10.53 -3.64 -19.19
C LYS A 212 11.30 -2.41 -19.64
N LYS A 213 11.04 -1.92 -20.85
CA LYS A 213 11.63 -0.68 -21.38
C LYS A 213 11.24 0.54 -20.54
N ALA A 214 9.96 0.69 -20.20
CA ALA A 214 9.48 1.77 -19.35
C ALA A 214 10.07 1.72 -17.94
N LEU A 215 10.07 0.55 -17.30
CA LEU A 215 10.69 0.34 -15.98
C LEU A 215 12.18 0.62 -15.99
N THR A 216 12.90 0.19 -17.03
CA THR A 216 14.32 0.48 -17.19
C THR A 216 14.56 1.98 -17.30
N LYS A 217 13.72 2.73 -18.02
CA LYS A 217 13.78 4.19 -18.10
C LYS A 217 13.54 4.84 -16.74
N ILE A 218 12.57 4.35 -15.96
CA ILE A 218 12.26 4.83 -14.60
C ILE A 218 13.47 4.62 -13.67
N LEU A 219 14.03 3.41 -13.65
CA LEU A 219 15.15 3.06 -12.79
C LEU A 219 16.43 3.82 -13.17
N LYS A 220 16.71 3.99 -14.46
CA LYS A 220 17.87 4.78 -14.94
C LYS A 220 17.74 6.27 -14.59
N SER A 221 16.54 6.83 -14.68
CA SER A 221 16.30 8.24 -14.34
C SER A 221 16.24 8.50 -12.84
N ASN A 222 15.90 7.49 -12.03
CA ASN A 222 15.75 7.61 -10.59
C ASN A 222 16.48 6.46 -9.84
N PRO A 223 17.82 6.42 -9.87
CA PRO A 223 18.61 5.28 -9.40
C PRO A 223 18.52 5.01 -7.88
N ARG A 224 18.09 6.00 -7.09
CA ARG A 224 17.90 5.86 -5.63
C ARG A 224 16.43 5.82 -5.22
N SER A 225 15.52 5.61 -6.17
CA SER A 225 14.09 5.52 -5.87
C SER A 225 13.66 4.08 -5.59
N ASN A 226 12.74 3.91 -4.65
CA ASN A 226 12.04 2.64 -4.48
C ASN A 226 10.86 2.60 -5.45
N VAL A 227 10.66 1.48 -6.13
CA VAL A 227 9.56 1.32 -7.11
C VAL A 227 8.52 0.35 -6.56
N ILE A 228 7.26 0.75 -6.62
CA ILE A 228 6.10 -0.08 -6.30
C ILE A 228 5.34 -0.29 -7.60
N ILE A 229 5.29 -1.52 -8.08
CA ILE A 229 4.58 -1.88 -9.30
C ILE A 229 3.24 -2.48 -8.91
N LEU A 230 2.17 -1.92 -9.47
CA LEU A 230 0.79 -2.27 -9.19
C LEU A 230 0.09 -2.48 -10.52
N GLY A 231 -0.70 -3.54 -10.64
CA GLY A 231 -1.45 -3.78 -11.84
C GLY A 231 -2.14 -5.12 -11.83
N THR A 232 -2.97 -5.33 -12.84
CA THR A 232 -3.58 -6.63 -13.11
C THR A 232 -2.98 -7.17 -14.40
N SER A 233 -2.40 -8.37 -14.32
CA SER A 233 -2.01 -9.18 -15.46
C SER A 233 -3.03 -10.28 -15.61
N THR A 234 -3.63 -10.43 -16.80
CA THR A 234 -4.59 -11.49 -17.10
C THR A 234 -3.92 -12.80 -17.52
N GLU A 235 -2.62 -12.94 -17.30
CA GLU A 235 -1.94 -14.20 -17.54
C GLU A 235 -2.43 -15.22 -16.49
N THR A 236 -3.32 -16.11 -16.91
CA THR A 236 -3.50 -17.38 -16.22
C THR A 236 -2.22 -18.15 -16.45
N ASN A 237 -1.46 -18.42 -15.38
CA ASN A 237 -0.36 -19.39 -15.40
C ASN A 237 -0.93 -20.72 -15.92
N SER A 238 -0.87 -20.91 -17.22
CA SER A 238 -1.23 -22.12 -17.93
C SER A 238 0.05 -22.63 -18.57
N SER A 239 0.94 -23.12 -17.72
CA SER A 239 1.99 -24.06 -18.11
C SER A 239 1.90 -25.28 -17.19
N PRO A 240 1.78 -26.51 -17.72
CA PRO A 240 2.46 -27.65 -17.13
C PRO A 240 3.99 -27.52 -17.30
#